data_AF-A0A1V5Z8D0-F1
#
_entry.id   AF-A0A1V5Z8D0-F1
#
_cell.length_a   1.000
_cell.length_b   1.000
_cell.length_c   1.000
_cell.angle_alpha   90.00
_cell.angle_beta   90.00
_cell.angle_gamma   90.00
#
_symmetry.space_group_name_H-M   'P 1'
#
loop_
_entity.id
_entity.type
_entity.pdbx_description
1 polymer ?
#
loop_
_entity_poly.entity_id
_entity_poly.type
_entity_poly.pdbx_seq_one_letter_code
_entity_poly.pdbx_strand_id
1 'polypeptide(L)'
;MNPPAADSISDEVCYLGADPLDTALADRFGFIVEVPAWKSLNQEQRRAVLADQFSGDHPFPIALDSLLEQARARLEALQKKRHYDIEDYLIMVSEELVKTGVVLSTRRMTMLYANILAVHAAAETLEALKEKKTASADWSASAWTALQHSLPQMAEGSAPEPVKLRTAHLQAWKLMQTSADTAERVLLSIADPVERALEAVRRSKTLPPEVLGNAVINLLSGAAEEVERGARSVAFYLATHTALTLPNTALAALHETLSGILTPRTNYIEVEDHHKEFLVALTDKTKEVENEEERVIEHHAMNLAEWVFEQTRRIPDSKRSQKRFKELLKQFNKALAA
;
A
#
# COMPACT_ATOMS: atom_id res chain seq x y z
N MET A 1 10.03 34.86 -3.72
CA MET A 1 11.12 33.98 -3.23
C MET A 1 11.91 34.75 -2.22
N ASN A 2 11.99 34.25 -0.98
CA ASN A 2 12.87 34.86 0.01
C ASN A 2 14.32 34.65 -0.43
N PRO A 3 15.21 35.64 -0.21
CA PRO A 3 16.63 35.45 -0.47
C PRO A 3 17.16 34.25 0.34
N PRO A 4 18.12 33.48 -0.21
CA PRO A 4 18.75 32.41 0.56
C PRO A 4 19.39 32.98 1.83
N ALA A 5 19.30 32.25 2.94
CA ALA A 5 20.00 32.61 4.16
C ALA A 5 21.50 32.72 3.83
N ALA A 6 22.11 33.84 4.21
CA ALA A 6 23.56 33.97 4.12
C ALA A 6 24.19 33.15 5.25
N ASP A 7 25.21 32.34 4.93
CA ASP A 7 26.11 31.73 5.90
C ASP A 7 27.05 32.79 6.54
N SER A 8 26.52 33.97 6.87
CA SER A 8 27.30 35.07 7.45
C SER A 8 27.37 34.96 8.96
N ILE A 9 28.56 34.63 9.46
CA ILE A 9 28.97 34.67 10.87
C ILE A 9 29.14 36.14 11.31
N SER A 10 28.07 36.92 11.32
CA SER A 10 28.04 38.22 11.96
C SER A 10 26.82 38.33 12.87
N ASP A 11 26.98 38.93 14.04
CA ASP A 11 25.96 39.13 15.09
C ASP A 11 24.78 40.05 14.67
N GLU A 12 24.57 40.26 13.37
CA GLU A 12 23.43 40.97 12.81
C GLU A 12 22.39 39.95 12.30
N VAL A 13 21.24 39.91 13.00
CA VAL A 13 19.96 39.25 12.66
C VAL A 13 20.06 38.27 11.47
N CYS A 14 20.54 37.06 11.75
CA CYS A 14 20.58 35.99 10.76
C CYS A 14 19.14 35.69 10.31
N TYR A 15 18.87 35.83 9.01
CA TYR A 15 17.58 35.48 8.43
C TYR A 15 17.37 33.97 8.56
N LEU A 16 16.59 33.54 9.57
CA LEU A 16 16.33 32.14 9.92
C LEU A 16 15.55 31.37 8.84
N GLY A 17 15.06 32.06 7.80
CA GLY A 17 14.21 31.48 6.78
C GLY A 17 12.72 31.72 7.04
N ALA A 18 11.88 31.00 6.31
CA ALA A 18 10.45 30.96 6.53
C ALA A 18 10.08 29.59 7.09
N ASP A 19 9.29 29.56 8.16
CA ASP A 19 8.76 28.32 8.69
C ASP A 19 7.74 27.70 7.71
N PRO A 20 7.67 26.36 7.62
CA PRO A 20 6.61 25.69 6.88
C PRO A 20 5.22 26.10 7.38
N LEU A 21 4.22 26.00 6.52
CA LEU A 21 2.84 26.31 6.93
C LEU A 21 2.37 25.31 7.98
N ASP A 22 1.62 25.79 8.97
CA ASP A 22 0.94 24.90 9.91
C ASP A 22 -0.13 24.07 9.18
N THR A 23 -0.45 22.90 9.74
CA THR A 23 -1.42 21.97 9.13
C THR A 23 -2.81 22.58 8.93
N ALA A 24 -3.27 23.45 9.83
CA ALA A 24 -4.60 24.02 9.72
C ALA A 24 -4.71 25.03 8.57
N LEU A 25 -3.63 25.75 8.30
CA LEU A 25 -3.48 26.72 7.23
C LEU A 25 -3.17 26.05 5.89
N ALA A 26 -2.21 25.11 5.86
CA ALA A 26 -1.93 24.25 4.70
C ALA A 26 -3.22 23.55 4.25
N ASP A 27 -4.05 23.12 5.21
CA ASP A 27 -5.29 22.43 4.91
C ASP A 27 -6.40 23.32 4.30
N ARG A 28 -6.17 24.63 4.10
CA ARG A 28 -7.10 25.56 3.41
C ARG A 28 -6.81 25.75 1.93
N PHE A 29 -5.63 25.38 1.45
CA PHE A 29 -5.26 25.53 0.05
C PHE A 29 -5.79 24.35 -0.76
N GLY A 30 -6.59 24.66 -1.78
CA GLY A 30 -7.11 23.66 -2.73
C GLY A 30 -5.99 22.98 -3.50
N PHE A 31 -5.10 23.78 -4.08
CA PHE A 31 -3.93 23.29 -4.81
C PHE A 31 -2.63 23.84 -4.21
N ILE A 32 -1.63 22.98 -4.11
CA ILE A 32 -0.25 23.28 -3.71
C ILE A 32 0.63 22.84 -4.87
N VAL A 33 1.30 23.81 -5.50
CA VAL A 33 2.14 23.60 -6.69
C VAL A 33 3.56 24.06 -6.35
N GLU A 34 4.51 23.16 -6.55
CA GLU A 34 5.93 23.49 -6.39
C GLU A 34 6.42 24.27 -7.61
N VAL A 35 7.03 25.43 -7.37
CA VAL A 35 7.61 26.26 -8.43
C VAL A 35 9.05 25.81 -8.69
N PRO A 36 9.43 25.52 -9.94
CA PRO A 36 10.80 25.11 -10.27
C PRO A 36 11.83 26.15 -9.81
N ALA A 37 12.88 25.69 -9.12
CA ALA A 37 13.99 26.54 -8.72
C ALA A 37 14.96 26.78 -9.90
N TRP A 38 15.80 27.82 -9.81
CA TRP A 38 16.84 28.08 -10.83
C TRP A 38 17.70 26.85 -11.17
N LYS A 39 18.01 26.05 -10.15
CA LYS A 39 18.79 24.81 -10.29
C LYS A 39 18.07 23.71 -11.08
N SER A 40 16.74 23.67 -11.09
CA SER A 40 15.96 22.67 -11.84
C SER A 40 15.76 23.04 -13.31
N LEU A 41 16.04 24.28 -13.70
CA LEU A 41 15.98 24.71 -15.10
C LEU A 41 17.21 24.22 -15.88
N ASN A 42 17.02 23.80 -17.12
CA ASN A 42 18.12 23.50 -18.04
C ASN A 42 18.77 24.79 -18.59
N GLN A 43 19.89 24.67 -19.32
CA GLN A 43 20.65 25.85 -19.78
C GLN A 43 19.85 26.73 -20.74
N GLU A 44 19.04 26.15 -21.62
CA GLU A 44 18.20 26.90 -22.56
C GLU A 44 17.10 27.67 -21.85
N GLN A 45 16.41 27.03 -20.90
CA GLN A 45 15.40 27.65 -20.05
C GLN A 45 15.98 28.80 -19.22
N ARG A 46 17.18 28.63 -18.64
CA ARG A 46 17.87 29.71 -17.91
C ARG A 46 18.18 30.90 -18.81
N ARG A 47 18.66 30.66 -20.04
CA ARG A 47 18.90 31.72 -21.03
C ARG A 47 17.60 32.41 -21.43
N ALA A 48 16.53 31.66 -21.64
CA ALA A 48 15.22 32.19 -21.98
C ALA A 48 14.71 33.13 -20.87
N VAL A 49 14.75 32.71 -19.59
CA VAL A 49 14.34 33.56 -18.46
C VAL A 49 15.15 34.86 -18.39
N LEU A 50 16.47 34.81 -18.63
CA LEU A 50 17.32 36.01 -18.63
C LEU A 50 17.06 36.93 -19.83
N ALA A 51 16.80 36.35 -21.00
CA ALA A 51 16.47 37.13 -22.20
C ALA A 51 15.11 37.81 -22.07
N ASP A 52 14.16 37.14 -21.42
CA ASP A 52 12.77 37.57 -21.30
C ASP A 52 12.54 38.64 -20.23
N GLN A 53 13.51 38.89 -19.34
CA GLN A 53 13.37 39.83 -18.23
C GLN A 53 13.05 41.27 -18.66
N PHE A 54 13.27 41.62 -19.93
CA PHE A 54 13.02 42.94 -20.51
C PHE A 54 11.87 42.96 -21.52
N SER A 55 11.21 41.84 -21.76
CA SER A 55 10.17 41.69 -22.79
C SER A 55 8.86 42.43 -22.45
N GLY A 56 8.67 42.83 -21.19
CA GLY A 56 7.44 43.49 -20.73
C GLY A 56 6.26 42.52 -20.62
N ASP A 57 5.04 43.03 -20.76
CA ASP A 57 3.84 42.20 -20.67
C ASP A 57 3.68 41.29 -21.89
N HIS A 58 3.49 39.99 -21.65
CA HIS A 58 3.20 39.01 -22.68
C HIS A 58 1.68 38.84 -22.84
N PRO A 59 1.09 39.25 -23.97
CA PRO A 59 -0.31 38.94 -24.24
C PRO A 59 -0.48 37.43 -24.39
N PHE A 60 -1.51 36.87 -23.76
CA PHE A 60 -1.83 35.46 -23.95
C PHE A 60 -2.25 35.22 -25.41
N PRO A 61 -1.70 34.21 -26.10
CA PRO A 61 -2.00 33.93 -27.51
C PRO A 61 -3.41 33.35 -27.73
N ILE A 62 -4.18 33.18 -26.65
CA ILE A 62 -5.50 32.54 -26.62
C ILE A 62 -6.46 33.42 -25.83
N ALA A 63 -7.75 33.34 -26.16
CA ALA A 63 -8.82 34.02 -25.43
C ALA A 63 -9.04 33.35 -24.05
N LEU A 64 -8.17 33.69 -23.09
CA LEU A 64 -8.15 33.09 -21.75
C LEU A 64 -9.50 33.19 -21.05
N ASP A 65 -10.16 34.36 -21.12
CA ASP A 65 -11.47 34.57 -20.50
C ASP A 65 -12.52 33.59 -21.05
N SER A 66 -12.52 33.35 -22.36
CA SER A 66 -13.44 32.38 -22.97
C SER A 66 -13.16 30.95 -22.50
N LEU A 67 -11.89 30.57 -22.33
CA LEU A 67 -11.52 29.25 -21.82
C LEU A 67 -11.92 29.09 -20.35
N LEU A 68 -11.76 30.13 -19.54
CA LEU A 68 -12.17 30.13 -18.13
C LEU A 68 -13.69 29.97 -18.00
N GLU A 69 -14.47 30.69 -18.81
CA GLU A 69 -15.93 30.55 -18.81
C GLU A 69 -16.39 29.16 -19.26
N GLN A 70 -15.74 28.57 -20.27
CA GLN A 70 -16.03 27.19 -20.69
C GLN A 70 -15.71 26.18 -19.58
N ALA A 71 -14.55 26.31 -18.93
CA ALA A 71 -14.16 25.43 -17.83
C ALA A 71 -15.11 25.55 -16.63
N ARG A 72 -15.55 26.77 -16.30
CA ARG A 72 -16.56 27.02 -15.24
C ARG A 72 -17.89 26.36 -15.56
N ALA A 73 -18.40 26.55 -16.78
CA ALA A 73 -19.66 25.95 -17.21
C ALA A 73 -19.63 24.41 -17.16
N ARG A 74 -18.49 23.80 -17.55
CA ARG A 74 -18.28 22.34 -17.41
C ARG A 74 -18.23 21.91 -15.96
N LEU A 75 -17.51 22.63 -15.10
CA LEU A 75 -17.44 22.34 -13.66
C LEU A 75 -18.84 22.37 -13.03
N GLU A 76 -19.65 23.39 -13.32
CA GLU A 76 -21.03 23.48 -12.83
C GLU A 76 -21.88 22.30 -13.32
N ALA A 77 -21.71 21.86 -14.57
CA ALA A 77 -22.40 20.70 -15.10
C ALA A 77 -21.98 19.40 -14.41
N LEU A 78 -20.69 19.25 -14.08
CA LEU A 78 -20.18 18.12 -13.31
C LEU A 78 -20.73 18.12 -11.88
N GLN A 79 -20.77 19.28 -11.21
CA GLN A 79 -21.26 19.42 -9.84
C GLN A 79 -22.76 19.10 -9.67
N LYS A 80 -23.57 19.27 -10.72
CA LYS A 80 -25.01 18.93 -10.71
C LYS A 80 -25.28 17.43 -10.73
N LYS A 81 -24.29 16.61 -11.06
CA LYS A 81 -24.41 15.15 -11.14
C LYS A 81 -23.59 14.50 -10.03
N ARG A 82 -24.07 13.35 -9.57
CA ARG A 82 -23.34 12.51 -8.61
C ARG A 82 -22.38 11.60 -9.36
N HIS A 83 -21.13 11.52 -8.89
CA HIS A 83 -20.06 10.73 -9.52
C HIS A 83 -19.62 9.63 -8.57
N TYR A 84 -20.41 8.55 -8.52
CA TYR A 84 -20.17 7.42 -7.61
C TYR A 84 -18.78 6.82 -7.76
N ASP A 85 -18.26 6.69 -8.99
CA ASP A 85 -16.93 6.14 -9.24
C ASP A 85 -15.83 6.99 -8.60
N ILE A 86 -15.99 8.32 -8.59
CA ILE A 86 -15.02 9.23 -7.96
C ILE A 86 -15.18 9.21 -6.43
N GLU A 87 -16.40 9.08 -5.92
CA GLU A 87 -16.66 8.89 -4.49
C GLU A 87 -16.00 7.60 -3.98
N ASP A 88 -16.19 6.48 -4.69
CA ASP A 88 -15.56 5.19 -4.41
C ASP A 88 -14.03 5.28 -4.47
N TYR A 89 -13.49 5.91 -5.53
CA TYR A 89 -12.06 6.15 -5.63
C TYR A 89 -11.51 6.92 -4.44
N LEU A 90 -12.22 7.95 -3.97
CA LEU A 90 -11.79 8.74 -2.83
C LEU A 90 -11.76 7.93 -1.54
N ILE A 91 -12.76 7.07 -1.32
CA ILE A 91 -12.75 6.15 -0.17
C ILE A 91 -11.53 5.23 -0.25
N MET A 92 -11.34 4.55 -1.39
CA MET A 92 -10.23 3.61 -1.58
C MET A 92 -8.86 4.28 -1.48
N VAL A 93 -8.68 5.46 -2.08
CA VAL A 93 -7.39 6.16 -2.02
C VAL A 93 -7.07 6.63 -0.62
N SER A 94 -8.08 7.00 0.18
CA SER A 94 -7.84 7.37 1.59
C SER A 94 -7.31 6.19 2.40
N GLU A 95 -7.83 4.98 2.17
CA GLU A 95 -7.36 3.74 2.82
C GLU A 95 -5.94 3.36 2.37
N GLU A 96 -5.63 3.47 1.08
CA GLU A 96 -4.28 3.21 0.56
C GLU A 96 -3.25 4.24 1.06
N LEU A 97 -3.64 5.51 1.16
CA LEU A 97 -2.76 6.58 1.66
C LEU A 97 -2.35 6.37 3.12
N VAL A 98 -3.26 5.87 3.96
CA VAL A 98 -2.97 5.55 5.37
C VAL A 98 -1.82 4.54 5.48
N LYS A 99 -1.75 3.55 4.58
CA LYS A 99 -0.65 2.55 4.55
C LYS A 99 0.70 3.18 4.25
N THR A 100 0.71 4.36 3.61
CA THR A 100 1.92 5.13 3.30
C THR A 100 2.23 6.22 4.34
N GLY A 101 1.43 6.31 5.42
CA GLY A 101 1.57 7.30 6.48
C GLY A 101 0.89 8.64 6.19
N VAL A 102 0.10 8.74 5.11
CA VAL A 102 -0.64 9.95 4.75
C VAL A 102 -2.08 9.84 5.23
N VAL A 103 -2.50 10.76 6.10
CA VAL A 103 -3.88 10.83 6.60
C VAL A 103 -4.51 12.13 6.10
N LEU A 104 -5.71 12.03 5.52
CA LEU A 104 -6.47 13.18 5.03
C LEU A 104 -7.67 13.45 5.95
N SER A 105 -7.90 14.73 6.27
CA SER A 105 -9.08 15.16 7.02
C SER A 105 -10.35 15.03 6.16
N THR A 106 -11.53 15.00 6.79
CA THR A 106 -12.81 15.05 6.05
C THR A 106 -12.90 16.28 5.15
N ARG A 107 -12.44 17.45 5.63
CA ARG A 107 -12.37 18.68 4.84
C ARG A 107 -11.49 18.47 3.60
N ARG A 108 -10.31 17.87 3.76
CA ARG A 108 -9.39 17.58 2.67
C ARG A 108 -9.99 16.63 1.65
N MET A 109 -10.73 15.61 2.09
CA MET A 109 -11.45 14.69 1.20
C MET A 109 -12.51 15.40 0.35
N THR A 110 -13.32 16.27 0.97
CA THR A 110 -14.32 17.06 0.23
C THR A 110 -13.70 18.03 -0.75
N MET A 111 -12.56 18.63 -0.39
CA MET A 111 -11.85 19.54 -1.27
C MET A 111 -11.15 18.80 -2.42
N LEU A 112 -10.57 17.62 -2.16
CA LEU A 112 -10.01 16.77 -3.19
C LEU A 112 -11.08 16.36 -4.21
N TYR A 113 -12.29 16.01 -3.78
CA TYR A 113 -13.41 15.76 -4.70
C TYR A 113 -13.67 16.96 -5.63
N ALA A 114 -13.81 18.17 -5.06
CA ALA A 114 -14.02 19.39 -5.84
C ALA A 114 -12.85 19.66 -6.79
N ASN A 115 -11.62 19.42 -6.36
CA ASN A 115 -10.41 19.59 -7.16
C ASN A 115 -10.36 18.61 -8.34
N ILE A 116 -10.76 17.34 -8.14
CA ILE A 116 -10.84 16.35 -9.23
C ILE A 116 -11.81 16.83 -10.30
N LEU A 117 -12.99 17.30 -9.91
CA LEU A 117 -13.98 17.85 -10.85
C LEU A 117 -13.44 19.08 -11.59
N ALA A 118 -12.76 19.98 -10.88
CA ALA A 118 -12.18 21.19 -11.46
C ALA A 118 -11.05 20.87 -12.47
N VAL A 119 -10.16 19.94 -12.11
CA VAL A 119 -9.09 19.48 -13.00
C VAL A 119 -9.67 18.80 -14.23
N HIS A 120 -10.70 17.96 -14.07
CA HIS A 120 -11.34 17.29 -15.19
C HIS A 120 -12.02 18.28 -16.14
N ALA A 121 -12.77 19.25 -15.61
CA ALA A 121 -13.39 20.30 -16.41
C ALA A 121 -12.35 21.13 -17.19
N ALA A 122 -11.24 21.48 -16.54
CA ALA A 122 -10.13 22.18 -17.20
C ALA A 122 -9.47 21.31 -18.28
N ALA A 123 -9.22 20.03 -18.00
CA ALA A 123 -8.63 19.09 -18.95
C ALA A 123 -9.50 18.92 -20.20
N GLU A 124 -10.82 18.72 -20.04
CA GLU A 124 -11.75 18.63 -21.18
C GLU A 124 -11.78 19.92 -22.02
N THR A 125 -11.65 21.08 -21.35
CA THR A 125 -11.64 22.39 -22.04
C THR A 125 -10.37 22.55 -22.87
N LEU A 126 -9.23 22.14 -22.33
CA LEU A 126 -7.94 22.17 -23.02
C LEU A 126 -7.87 21.14 -24.15
N GLU A 127 -8.51 19.98 -24.01
CA GLU A 127 -8.61 18.97 -25.07
C GLU A 127 -9.50 19.43 -26.22
N ALA A 128 -10.62 20.09 -25.91
CA ALA A 128 -11.50 20.69 -26.92
C ALA A 128 -10.77 21.75 -27.77
N LEU A 129 -9.82 22.49 -27.18
CA LEU A 129 -9.01 23.48 -27.89
C LEU A 129 -8.02 22.85 -28.88
N LYS A 130 -7.55 21.62 -28.64
CA LYS A 130 -6.51 20.96 -29.46
C LYS A 130 -7.04 20.38 -30.79
N GLU A 131 -8.29 20.66 -31.17
CA GLU A 131 -8.97 20.18 -32.39
C GLU A 131 -8.98 18.64 -32.59
N LYS A 132 -8.50 17.87 -31.60
CA LYS A 132 -8.61 16.40 -31.60
C LYS A 132 -10.03 16.01 -31.21
N LYS A 133 -10.91 15.94 -32.21
CA LYS A 133 -12.24 15.33 -32.07
C LYS A 133 -12.11 14.00 -31.33
N THR A 134 -12.91 13.82 -30.29
CA THR A 134 -13.26 12.54 -29.62
C THR A 134 -12.34 11.94 -28.55
N ALA A 135 -11.35 12.65 -28.00
CA ALA A 135 -10.82 12.25 -26.70
C ALA A 135 -11.61 12.96 -25.59
N SER A 136 -12.35 12.19 -24.79
CA SER A 136 -12.82 12.65 -23.48
C SER A 136 -11.62 12.65 -22.55
N ALA A 137 -11.51 13.65 -21.69
CA ALA A 137 -10.43 13.69 -20.71
C ALA A 137 -10.46 12.41 -19.87
N ASP A 138 -9.29 11.86 -19.54
CA ASP A 138 -9.21 10.69 -18.69
C ASP A 138 -9.44 11.08 -17.22
N TRP A 139 -10.45 10.46 -16.60
CA TRP A 139 -10.76 10.63 -15.18
C TRP A 139 -9.61 10.17 -14.28
N SER A 140 -8.86 9.12 -14.67
CA SER A 140 -7.71 8.62 -13.89
C SER A 140 -6.60 9.66 -13.86
N ALA A 141 -6.23 10.19 -15.02
CA ALA A 141 -5.26 11.28 -15.14
C ALA A 141 -5.68 12.55 -14.39
N SER A 142 -6.97 12.90 -14.46
CA SER A 142 -7.53 14.06 -13.74
C SER A 142 -7.45 13.85 -12.22
N ALA A 143 -7.84 12.67 -11.74
CA ALA A 143 -7.79 12.30 -10.33
C ALA A 143 -6.36 12.26 -9.79
N TRP A 144 -5.42 11.73 -10.58
CA TRP A 144 -4.01 11.74 -10.24
C TRP A 144 -3.45 13.15 -10.10
N THR A 145 -3.72 14.01 -11.09
CA THR A 145 -3.23 15.39 -11.11
C THR A 145 -3.79 16.17 -9.93
N ALA A 146 -5.07 16.01 -9.63
CA ALA A 146 -5.67 16.61 -8.44
C ALA A 146 -5.03 16.08 -7.16
N LEU A 147 -4.85 14.76 -7.01
CA LEU A 147 -4.24 14.17 -5.81
C LEU A 147 -2.81 14.69 -5.58
N GLN A 148 -1.98 14.70 -6.63
CA GLN A 148 -0.58 15.16 -6.55
C GLN A 148 -0.46 16.59 -6.02
N HIS A 149 -1.42 17.45 -6.35
CA HIS A 149 -1.40 18.86 -5.98
C HIS A 149 -2.35 19.22 -4.85
N SER A 150 -3.03 18.26 -4.21
CA SER A 150 -3.99 18.55 -3.13
C SER A 150 -3.47 18.16 -1.75
N LEU A 151 -2.24 17.67 -1.59
CA LEU A 151 -1.75 17.18 -0.30
C LEU A 151 -1.17 18.32 0.56
N PRO A 152 -1.72 18.60 1.76
CA PRO A 152 -1.23 19.67 2.63
C PRO A 152 0.22 19.45 3.08
N GLN A 153 0.66 18.19 3.19
CA GLN A 153 2.02 17.79 3.55
C GLN A 153 3.10 18.41 2.63
N MET A 154 2.74 18.79 1.40
CA MET A 154 3.63 19.50 0.47
C MET A 154 4.02 20.88 1.01
N ALA A 155 3.12 21.58 1.69
CA ALA A 155 3.37 22.90 2.26
C ALA A 155 3.93 22.86 3.70
N GLU A 156 3.77 21.72 4.39
CA GLU A 156 4.30 21.46 5.74
C GLU A 156 5.77 21.03 5.73
N GLY A 157 6.36 20.81 4.54
CA GLY A 157 7.74 20.33 4.40
C GLY A 157 7.93 18.83 4.59
N SER A 158 6.83 18.07 4.72
CA SER A 158 6.82 16.62 4.91
C SER A 158 6.17 15.88 3.73
N ALA A 159 6.47 16.32 2.50
CA ALA A 159 5.84 15.80 1.29
C ALA A 159 5.99 14.27 1.18
N PRO A 160 4.90 13.54 0.89
CA PRO A 160 4.96 12.10 0.74
C PRO A 160 5.77 11.71 -0.49
N GLU A 161 6.41 10.54 -0.40
CA GLU A 161 7.23 10.01 -1.47
C GLU A 161 6.41 9.82 -2.77
N PRO A 162 6.80 10.43 -3.90
CA PRO A 162 5.98 10.41 -5.13
C PRO A 162 5.64 9.01 -5.64
N VAL A 163 6.56 8.05 -5.47
CA VAL A 163 6.36 6.66 -5.89
C VAL A 163 5.29 5.98 -5.05
N LYS A 164 5.31 6.16 -3.73
CA LYS A 164 4.28 5.61 -2.82
C LYS A 164 2.91 6.22 -3.11
N LEU A 165 2.87 7.53 -3.34
CA LEU A 165 1.65 8.24 -3.70
C LEU A 165 1.06 7.73 -5.03
N ARG A 166 1.91 7.53 -6.04
CA ARG A 166 1.51 6.98 -7.34
C ARG A 166 0.98 5.55 -7.21
N THR A 167 1.63 4.71 -6.41
CA THR A 167 1.20 3.34 -6.16
C THR A 167 -0.16 3.30 -5.47
N ALA A 168 -0.37 4.13 -4.44
CA ALA A 168 -1.66 4.24 -3.74
C ALA A 168 -2.78 4.65 -4.71
N HIS A 169 -2.53 5.64 -5.58
CA HIS A 169 -3.47 6.04 -6.62
C HIS A 169 -3.81 4.88 -7.58
N LEU A 170 -2.80 4.18 -8.12
CA LEU A 170 -3.02 3.09 -9.07
C LEU A 170 -3.78 1.91 -8.44
N GLN A 171 -3.47 1.58 -7.18
CA GLN A 171 -4.17 0.54 -6.43
C GLN A 171 -5.63 0.94 -6.18
N ALA A 172 -5.88 2.14 -5.67
CA ALA A 172 -7.24 2.64 -5.44
C ALA A 172 -8.06 2.74 -6.74
N TRP A 173 -7.43 3.18 -7.84
CA TRP A 173 -8.08 3.26 -9.14
C TRP A 173 -8.47 1.88 -9.68
N LYS A 174 -7.55 0.92 -9.58
CA LYS A 174 -7.82 -0.48 -9.95
C LYS A 174 -8.96 -1.04 -9.09
N LEU A 175 -8.89 -0.85 -7.77
CA LEU A 175 -9.90 -1.29 -6.80
C LEU A 175 -11.30 -0.74 -7.11
N MET A 176 -11.38 0.52 -7.50
CA MET A 176 -12.64 1.16 -7.88
C MET A 176 -13.21 0.55 -9.17
N GLN A 177 -12.36 0.28 -10.17
CA GLN A 177 -12.79 -0.33 -11.44
C GLN A 177 -13.16 -1.82 -11.31
N THR A 178 -12.57 -2.51 -10.34
CA THR A 178 -12.90 -3.88 -10.00
C THR A 178 -14.26 -3.87 -9.28
N SER A 179 -15.29 -4.43 -9.92
CA SER A 179 -16.69 -4.31 -9.46
C SER A 179 -16.82 -4.73 -7.98
N ALA A 180 -17.76 -4.10 -7.26
CA ALA A 180 -18.05 -4.37 -5.86
C ALA A 180 -18.26 -5.86 -5.52
N ASP A 181 -18.57 -6.69 -6.52
CA ASP A 181 -18.89 -8.11 -6.40
C ASP A 181 -17.74 -9.05 -6.84
N THR A 182 -16.61 -8.50 -7.28
CA THR A 182 -15.44 -9.32 -7.60
C THR A 182 -14.80 -9.85 -6.31
N ALA A 183 -14.42 -11.13 -6.33
CA ALA A 183 -13.73 -11.78 -5.23
C ALA A 183 -12.46 -11.01 -4.77
N GLU A 184 -11.81 -10.27 -5.66
CA GLU A 184 -10.64 -9.44 -5.35
C GLU A 184 -10.95 -8.28 -4.38
N ARG A 185 -12.08 -7.57 -4.57
CA ARG A 185 -12.45 -6.43 -3.72
C ARG A 185 -12.88 -6.88 -2.32
N VAL A 186 -13.53 -8.03 -2.21
CA VAL A 186 -13.85 -8.67 -0.91
C VAL A 186 -12.56 -8.99 -0.14
N LEU A 187 -11.52 -9.49 -0.81
CA LEU A 187 -10.25 -9.77 -0.13
C LEU A 187 -9.54 -8.49 0.32
N LEU A 188 -9.59 -7.44 -0.50
CA LEU A 188 -8.89 -6.19 -0.22
C LEU A 188 -9.55 -5.37 0.90
N SER A 189 -10.85 -5.55 1.15
CA SER A 189 -11.55 -4.94 2.29
C SER A 189 -11.32 -5.66 3.63
N ILE A 190 -10.84 -6.91 3.62
CA ILE A 190 -10.54 -7.64 4.86
C ILE A 190 -9.21 -7.12 5.42
N ALA A 191 -9.24 -6.48 6.59
CA ALA A 191 -8.06 -5.90 7.23
C ALA A 191 -7.09 -6.98 7.77
N ASP A 192 -7.60 -8.02 8.43
CA ASP A 192 -6.78 -9.09 9.02
C ASP A 192 -6.16 -9.98 7.92
N PRO A 193 -4.82 -10.08 7.84
CA PRO A 193 -4.15 -10.94 6.87
C PRO A 193 -4.55 -12.42 6.95
N VAL A 194 -4.90 -12.93 8.14
CA VAL A 194 -5.31 -14.33 8.32
C VAL A 194 -6.70 -14.56 7.72
N GLU A 195 -7.68 -13.74 8.08
CA GLU A 195 -9.03 -13.81 7.51
C GLU A 195 -9.02 -13.58 6.01
N ARG A 196 -8.16 -12.69 5.51
CA ARG A 196 -7.98 -12.46 4.07
C ARG A 196 -7.50 -13.73 3.36
N ALA A 197 -6.52 -14.43 3.93
CA ALA A 197 -6.02 -15.68 3.36
C ALA A 197 -7.08 -16.80 3.42
N LEU A 198 -7.85 -16.89 4.51
CA LEU A 198 -8.95 -17.85 4.63
C LEU A 198 -10.01 -17.62 3.56
N GLU A 199 -10.43 -16.38 3.35
CA GLU A 199 -11.41 -16.04 2.30
C GLU A 199 -10.85 -16.30 0.90
N ALA A 200 -9.56 -16.06 0.68
CA ALA A 200 -8.90 -16.38 -0.59
C ALA A 200 -8.90 -17.89 -0.87
N VAL A 201 -8.70 -18.72 0.16
CA VAL A 201 -8.79 -20.18 0.04
C VAL A 201 -10.23 -20.62 -0.26
N ARG A 202 -11.24 -20.08 0.42
CA ARG A 202 -12.67 -20.39 0.15
C ARG A 202 -13.05 -20.11 -1.31
N ARG A 203 -12.53 -19.02 -1.86
CA ARG A 203 -12.82 -18.57 -3.24
C ARG A 203 -11.81 -19.06 -4.27
N SER A 204 -10.87 -19.92 -3.89
CA SER A 204 -9.73 -20.33 -4.72
C SER A 204 -10.10 -20.90 -6.09
N LYS A 205 -11.28 -21.53 -6.23
CA LYS A 205 -11.80 -22.04 -7.52
C LYS A 205 -12.16 -20.94 -8.53
N THR A 206 -12.45 -19.74 -8.04
CA THR A 206 -12.92 -18.59 -8.84
C THR A 206 -11.89 -17.46 -8.91
N LEU A 207 -10.89 -17.49 -8.05
CA LEU A 207 -9.86 -16.46 -7.94
C LEU A 207 -8.71 -16.72 -8.92
N PRO A 208 -8.18 -15.66 -9.57
CA PRO A 208 -6.92 -15.76 -10.29
C PRO A 208 -5.76 -16.21 -9.38
N PRO A 209 -4.83 -17.05 -9.85
CA PRO A 209 -3.68 -17.52 -9.06
C PRO A 209 -2.83 -16.38 -8.48
N GLU A 210 -2.73 -15.25 -9.17
CA GLU A 210 -1.97 -14.08 -8.74
C GLU A 210 -2.59 -13.44 -7.49
N VAL A 211 -3.92 -13.39 -7.41
CA VAL A 211 -4.64 -12.80 -6.28
C VAL A 211 -4.52 -13.68 -5.06
N LEU A 212 -4.66 -15.01 -5.24
CA LEU A 212 -4.40 -15.99 -4.20
C LEU A 212 -2.95 -15.87 -3.70
N GLY A 213 -1.98 -15.77 -4.62
CA GLY A 213 -0.57 -15.58 -4.28
C GLY A 213 -0.31 -14.32 -3.46
N ASN A 214 -0.94 -13.20 -3.82
CA ASN A 214 -0.84 -11.95 -3.05
C ASN A 214 -1.46 -12.07 -1.66
N ALA A 215 -2.57 -12.81 -1.50
CA ALA A 215 -3.15 -13.07 -0.19
C ALA A 215 -2.18 -13.86 0.71
N VAL A 216 -1.46 -14.84 0.15
CA VAL A 216 -0.42 -15.60 0.85
C VAL A 216 0.76 -14.71 1.23
N ILE A 217 1.27 -13.90 0.32
CA ILE A 217 2.39 -12.99 0.62
C ILE A 217 2.00 -12.03 1.76
N ASN A 218 0.77 -11.52 1.77
CA ASN A 218 0.25 -10.68 2.84
C ASN A 218 0.11 -11.43 4.17
N LEU A 219 -0.37 -12.68 4.16
CA LEU A 219 -0.45 -13.54 5.34
C LEU A 219 0.90 -13.65 6.06
N LEU A 220 1.96 -13.86 5.29
CA LEU A 220 3.33 -14.04 5.78
C LEU A 220 3.96 -12.71 6.20
N SER A 221 3.83 -11.67 5.37
CA SER A 221 4.40 -10.34 5.63
C SER A 221 3.73 -9.66 6.83
N GLY A 222 2.45 -9.95 7.08
CA GLY A 222 1.71 -9.44 8.24
C GLY A 222 2.05 -10.13 9.57
N ALA A 223 3.02 -11.03 9.62
CA ALA A 223 3.50 -11.66 10.85
C ALA A 223 4.75 -10.92 11.38
N ALA A 224 4.57 -10.19 12.48
CA ALA A 224 5.64 -9.45 13.13
C ALA A 224 6.63 -10.36 13.90
N GLU A 225 6.16 -11.49 14.43
CA GLU A 225 6.96 -12.45 15.19
C GLU A 225 7.24 -13.71 14.36
N GLU A 226 8.43 -14.29 14.52
CA GLU A 226 8.81 -15.57 13.90
C GLU A 226 7.84 -16.71 14.29
N VAL A 227 7.31 -16.68 15.51
CA VAL A 227 6.29 -17.61 16.01
C VAL A 227 5.06 -17.64 15.12
N GLU A 228 4.51 -16.46 14.80
CA GLU A 228 3.33 -16.31 13.94
C GLU A 228 3.66 -16.63 12.48
N ARG A 229 4.84 -16.23 12.00
CA ARG A 229 5.28 -16.50 10.64
C ARG A 229 5.41 -18.00 10.37
N GLY A 230 6.11 -18.72 11.25
CA GLY A 230 6.26 -20.17 11.15
C GLY A 230 4.92 -20.90 11.23
N ALA A 231 4.06 -20.54 12.20
CA ALA A 231 2.75 -21.16 12.35
C ALA A 231 1.85 -20.95 11.13
N ARG A 232 1.79 -19.73 10.57
CA ARG A 232 1.02 -19.42 9.35
C ARG A 232 1.55 -20.16 8.13
N SER A 233 2.86 -20.17 7.92
CA SER A 233 3.51 -20.83 6.78
C SER A 233 3.21 -22.33 6.75
N VAL A 234 3.45 -23.03 7.87
CA VAL A 234 3.26 -24.49 7.94
C VAL A 234 1.78 -24.85 7.84
N ALA A 235 0.90 -24.13 8.55
CA ALA A 235 -0.54 -24.37 8.50
C ALA A 235 -1.11 -24.21 7.10
N PHE A 236 -0.76 -23.10 6.43
CA PHE A 236 -1.20 -22.83 5.07
C PHE A 236 -0.67 -23.90 4.11
N TYR A 237 0.64 -24.16 4.12
CA TYR A 237 1.25 -25.13 3.22
C TYR A 237 0.64 -26.53 3.36
N LEU A 238 0.52 -27.06 4.58
CA LEU A 238 -0.05 -28.39 4.77
C LEU A 238 -1.50 -28.49 4.33
N ALA A 239 -2.30 -27.45 4.56
CA ALA A 239 -3.69 -27.42 4.11
C ALA A 239 -3.83 -27.36 2.58
N THR A 240 -2.91 -26.66 1.88
CA THR A 240 -3.16 -26.26 0.49
C THR A 240 -2.22 -26.88 -0.55
N HIS A 241 -1.06 -27.43 -0.17
CA HIS A 241 0.00 -27.83 -1.11
C HIS A 241 -0.42 -28.88 -2.14
N THR A 242 -1.42 -29.72 -1.84
CA THR A 242 -1.97 -30.71 -2.78
C THR A 242 -3.19 -30.21 -3.54
N ALA A 243 -3.84 -29.15 -3.08
CA ALA A 243 -5.14 -28.70 -3.56
C ALA A 243 -5.06 -27.41 -4.40
N LEU A 244 -4.06 -26.56 -4.16
CA LEU A 244 -3.95 -25.24 -4.76
C LEU A 244 -2.65 -25.07 -5.55
N THR A 245 -2.77 -24.51 -6.76
CA THR A 245 -1.63 -24.10 -7.57
C THR A 245 -1.28 -22.65 -7.25
N LEU A 246 -0.09 -22.44 -6.67
CA LEU A 246 0.38 -21.12 -6.28
C LEU A 246 1.40 -20.57 -7.30
N PRO A 247 1.42 -19.24 -7.52
CA PRO A 247 2.45 -18.62 -8.34
C PRO A 247 3.82 -18.72 -7.68
N ASN A 248 4.89 -18.71 -8.50
CA ASN A 248 6.28 -18.84 -8.03
C ASN A 248 6.67 -17.83 -6.95
N THR A 249 6.12 -16.62 -7.00
CA THR A 249 6.37 -15.57 -5.98
C THR A 249 5.84 -15.97 -4.61
N ALA A 250 4.66 -16.57 -4.54
CA ALA A 250 4.09 -17.05 -3.28
C ALA A 250 4.83 -18.30 -2.77
N LEU A 251 5.23 -19.19 -3.68
CA LEU A 251 6.06 -20.34 -3.32
C LEU A 251 7.42 -19.93 -2.77
N ALA A 252 8.06 -18.90 -3.35
CA ALA A 252 9.32 -18.36 -2.84
C ALA A 252 9.17 -17.77 -1.43
N ALA A 253 8.10 -17.01 -1.18
CA ALA A 253 7.81 -16.45 0.14
C ALA A 253 7.57 -17.55 1.20
N LEU A 254 6.87 -18.62 0.84
CA LEU A 254 6.70 -19.78 1.71
C LEU A 254 8.04 -20.51 1.94
N HIS A 255 8.83 -20.70 0.89
CA HIS A 255 10.11 -21.41 0.96
C HIS A 255 11.10 -20.77 1.94
N GLU A 256 11.15 -19.44 2.00
CA GLU A 256 12.01 -18.70 2.94
C GLU A 256 11.80 -19.16 4.39
N THR A 257 10.54 -19.37 4.81
CA THR A 257 10.23 -19.86 6.16
C THR A 257 10.27 -21.38 6.25
N LEU A 258 9.67 -22.09 5.29
CA LEU A 258 9.50 -23.54 5.33
C LEU A 258 10.81 -24.30 5.21
N SER A 259 11.82 -23.76 4.52
CA SER A 259 13.13 -24.41 4.41
C SER A 259 13.81 -24.62 5.77
N GLY A 260 13.55 -23.74 6.74
CA GLY A 260 14.02 -23.88 8.12
C GLY A 260 13.30 -24.98 8.92
N ILE A 261 12.06 -25.30 8.55
CA ILE A 261 11.16 -26.16 9.34
C ILE A 261 11.03 -27.56 8.73
N LEU A 262 10.94 -27.67 7.40
CA LEU A 262 10.67 -28.92 6.69
C LEU A 262 11.92 -29.63 6.18
N THR A 263 13.08 -28.99 6.24
CA THR A 263 14.33 -29.59 5.76
C THR A 263 14.99 -30.37 6.89
N PRO A 264 15.29 -31.66 6.72
CA PRO A 264 16.03 -32.42 7.71
C PRO A 264 17.38 -31.77 7.99
N ARG A 265 17.70 -31.53 9.27
CA ARG A 265 18.98 -30.95 9.71
C ARG A 265 19.50 -31.69 10.93
N THR A 266 20.82 -31.64 11.13
CA THR A 266 21.47 -32.13 12.35
C THR A 266 22.17 -30.94 12.97
N ASN A 267 21.54 -30.33 13.98
CA ASN A 267 22.08 -29.20 14.72
C ASN A 267 22.46 -29.64 16.13
N TYR A 268 23.69 -29.35 16.55
CA TYR A 268 24.08 -29.45 17.95
C TYR A 268 23.72 -28.14 18.63
N ILE A 269 22.81 -28.21 19.61
CA ILE A 269 22.37 -27.07 20.38
C ILE A 269 22.81 -27.28 21.82
N GLU A 270 23.61 -26.37 22.36
CA GLU A 270 23.85 -26.31 23.81
C GLU A 270 22.57 -25.82 24.49
N VAL A 271 21.97 -26.67 25.32
CA VAL A 271 20.74 -26.40 26.05
C VAL A 271 20.93 -26.74 27.52
N GLU A 272 20.33 -25.93 28.39
CA GLU A 272 20.19 -26.24 29.81
C GLU A 272 19.33 -27.52 30.00
N ASP A 273 19.54 -28.24 31.10
CA ASP A 273 18.89 -29.54 31.35
C ASP A 273 17.35 -29.46 31.25
N HIS A 274 16.75 -28.38 31.75
CA HIS A 274 15.30 -28.18 31.71
C HIS A 274 14.76 -27.93 30.27
N HIS A 275 15.58 -27.39 29.38
CA HIS A 275 15.24 -27.25 27.95
C HIS A 275 15.36 -28.59 27.22
N LYS A 276 16.31 -29.43 27.61
CA LYS A 276 16.50 -30.78 27.06
C LYS A 276 15.31 -31.69 27.34
N GLU A 277 14.78 -31.66 28.57
CA GLU A 277 13.56 -32.40 28.94
C GLU A 277 12.37 -32.04 28.03
N PHE A 278 12.19 -30.75 27.74
CA PHE A 278 11.13 -30.29 26.84
C PHE A 278 11.28 -30.82 25.41
N LEU A 279 12.48 -30.73 24.83
CA LEU A 279 12.73 -31.19 23.46
C LEU A 279 12.56 -32.71 23.33
N VAL A 280 13.04 -33.49 24.29
CA VAL A 280 12.84 -34.95 24.32
C VAL A 280 11.35 -35.30 24.41
N ALA A 281 10.60 -34.60 25.28
CA ALA A 281 9.16 -34.81 25.41
C ALA A 281 8.38 -34.52 24.12
N LEU A 282 8.83 -33.56 23.30
CA LEU A 282 8.24 -33.33 21.98
C LEU A 282 8.43 -34.52 21.05
N THR A 283 9.65 -35.06 20.99
CA THR A 283 9.98 -36.21 20.15
C THR A 283 9.19 -37.45 20.56
N ASP A 284 9.10 -37.72 21.87
CA ASP A 284 8.41 -38.90 22.37
C ASP A 284 6.90 -38.81 22.15
N LYS A 285 6.31 -37.62 22.35
CA LYS A 285 4.90 -37.38 22.02
C LYS A 285 4.57 -37.71 20.56
N THR A 286 5.42 -37.38 19.60
CA THR A 286 5.18 -37.70 18.18
C THR A 286 5.24 -39.21 17.91
N LYS A 287 6.09 -39.96 18.63
CA LYS A 287 6.20 -41.43 18.48
C LYS A 287 5.00 -42.18 19.05
N GLU A 288 4.36 -41.63 20.07
CA GLU A 288 3.20 -42.24 20.75
C GLU A 288 1.89 -42.14 19.93
N VAL A 289 1.87 -41.39 18.83
CA VAL A 289 0.67 -41.21 17.99
C VAL A 289 0.50 -42.40 17.03
N GLU A 290 -0.56 -43.18 17.25
CA GLU A 290 -0.87 -44.37 16.44
C GLU A 290 -1.45 -44.04 15.06
N ASN A 291 -2.27 -42.98 14.95
CA ASN A 291 -2.87 -42.56 13.69
C ASN A 291 -1.83 -41.87 12.78
N GLU A 292 -1.70 -42.34 11.54
CA GLU A 292 -0.68 -41.84 10.61
C GLU A 292 -0.89 -40.37 10.19
N GLU A 293 -2.13 -39.93 9.96
CA GLU A 293 -2.43 -38.55 9.60
C GLU A 293 -2.16 -37.61 10.78
N GLU A 294 -2.55 -38.02 11.99
CA GLU A 294 -2.27 -37.26 13.21
C GLU A 294 -0.77 -37.20 13.51
N ARG A 295 -0.04 -38.30 13.25
CA ARG A 295 1.41 -38.37 13.43
C ARG A 295 2.14 -37.40 12.50
N VAL A 296 1.69 -37.24 11.25
CA VAL A 296 2.26 -36.24 10.32
C VAL A 296 2.05 -34.82 10.86
N ILE A 297 0.85 -34.51 11.36
CA ILE A 297 0.55 -33.20 11.95
C ILE A 297 1.42 -32.94 13.20
N GLU A 298 1.55 -33.92 14.09
CA GLU A 298 2.39 -33.79 15.29
C GLU A 298 3.88 -33.70 14.94
N HIS A 299 4.34 -34.38 13.89
CA HIS A 299 5.71 -34.24 13.40
C HIS A 299 6.00 -32.82 12.90
N HIS A 300 5.11 -32.23 12.10
CA HIS A 300 5.27 -30.83 11.68
C HIS A 300 5.15 -29.84 12.84
N ALA A 301 4.30 -30.12 13.83
CA ALA A 301 4.20 -29.32 15.05
C ALA A 301 5.50 -29.40 15.89
N MET A 302 6.14 -30.57 15.95
CA MET A 302 7.45 -30.76 16.58
C MET A 302 8.52 -29.92 15.86
N ASN A 303 8.66 -30.08 14.54
CA ASN A 303 9.68 -29.35 13.78
C ASN A 303 9.49 -27.82 13.87
N LEU A 304 8.24 -27.33 13.85
CA LEU A 304 7.95 -25.91 14.06
C LEU A 304 8.35 -25.44 15.48
N ALA A 305 8.09 -26.26 16.50
CA ALA A 305 8.43 -25.91 17.88
C ALA A 305 9.93 -25.85 18.12
N GLU A 306 10.68 -26.78 17.52
CA GLU A 306 12.13 -26.80 17.52
C GLU A 306 12.70 -25.58 16.79
N TRP A 307 12.22 -25.29 15.59
CA TRP A 307 12.64 -24.12 14.82
C TRP A 307 12.36 -22.81 15.58
N VAL A 308 11.18 -22.65 16.17
CA VAL A 308 10.87 -21.47 17.01
C VAL A 308 11.77 -21.41 18.24
N PHE A 309 12.10 -22.55 18.86
CA PHE A 309 13.02 -22.59 19.99
C PHE A 309 14.43 -22.15 19.59
N GLU A 310 14.91 -22.54 18.41
CA GLU A 310 16.21 -22.11 17.88
C GLU A 310 16.27 -20.58 17.71
N GLN A 311 15.19 -19.95 17.23
CA GLN A 311 15.12 -18.51 17.01
C GLN A 311 14.95 -17.71 18.32
N THR A 312 14.11 -18.19 19.24
CA THR A 312 13.67 -17.41 20.41
C THR A 312 14.35 -17.80 21.71
N ARG A 313 14.86 -19.04 21.81
CA ARG A 313 15.35 -19.67 23.04
C ARG A 313 14.31 -19.73 24.17
N ARG A 314 13.01 -19.75 23.84
CA ARG A 314 11.92 -19.70 24.82
C ARG A 314 10.91 -20.83 24.63
N ILE A 315 10.81 -21.73 25.61
CA ILE A 315 9.79 -22.80 25.63
C ILE A 315 8.34 -22.27 25.44
N PRO A 316 7.92 -21.15 26.08
CA PRO A 316 6.56 -20.65 25.91
C PRO A 316 6.21 -20.33 24.45
N ASP A 317 7.18 -19.83 23.67
CA ASP A 317 6.99 -19.47 22.27
C ASP A 317 6.85 -20.72 21.39
N SER A 318 7.62 -21.77 21.67
CA SER A 318 7.46 -23.10 21.04
C SER A 318 6.11 -23.74 21.35
N LYS A 319 5.62 -23.64 22.58
CA LYS A 319 4.28 -24.14 22.92
C LYS A 319 3.17 -23.32 22.24
N ARG A 320 3.35 -22.00 22.16
CA ARG A 320 2.43 -21.08 21.48
C ARG A 320 2.38 -21.37 19.98
N SER A 321 3.52 -21.62 19.33
CA SER A 321 3.57 -21.92 17.89
C SER A 321 2.82 -23.20 17.55
N GLN A 322 2.96 -24.27 18.34
CA GLN A 322 2.21 -25.52 18.14
C GLN A 322 0.69 -25.32 18.23
N LYS A 323 0.24 -24.61 19.27
CA LYS A 323 -1.18 -24.34 19.47
C LYS A 323 -1.72 -23.51 18.30
N ARG A 324 -1.00 -22.47 17.90
CA ARG A 324 -1.40 -21.57 16.81
C ARG A 324 -1.42 -22.28 15.47
N PHE A 325 -0.43 -23.11 15.17
CA PHE A 325 -0.36 -23.93 13.97
C PHE A 325 -1.59 -24.83 13.83
N LYS A 326 -1.93 -25.59 14.87
CA LYS A 326 -3.09 -26.52 14.82
C LYS A 326 -4.42 -25.80 14.66
N GLU A 327 -4.56 -24.64 15.30
CA GLU A 327 -5.73 -23.77 15.14
C GLU A 327 -5.88 -23.30 13.69
N LEU A 328 -4.82 -22.73 13.11
CA LEU A 328 -4.82 -22.23 11.74
C LEU A 328 -5.01 -23.36 10.72
N LEU A 329 -4.37 -24.52 10.92
CA LEU A 329 -4.54 -25.69 10.05
C LEU A 329 -6.01 -26.12 9.98
N LYS A 330 -6.70 -26.16 11.13
CA LYS A 330 -8.13 -26.45 11.17
C LYS A 330 -8.97 -25.41 10.43
N GLN A 331 -8.63 -24.12 10.56
CA GLN A 331 -9.33 -23.04 9.86
C GLN A 331 -9.13 -23.14 8.34
N PHE A 332 -7.91 -23.37 7.87
CA PHE A 332 -7.61 -23.53 6.44
C PHE A 332 -8.25 -24.78 5.83
N ASN A 333 -8.22 -25.92 6.53
CA ASN A 333 -8.91 -27.13 6.07
C ASN A 333 -10.43 -26.90 5.95
N LYS A 334 -11.03 -26.18 6.92
CA LYS A 334 -12.45 -25.80 6.84
C LYS A 334 -12.72 -24.84 5.68
N ALA A 335 -11.83 -23.88 5.43
CA ALA A 335 -11.95 -22.94 4.33
C ALA A 335 -11.84 -23.63 2.96
N LEU A 336 -10.97 -24.63 2.82
CA LEU A 336 -10.78 -25.39 1.59
C LEU A 336 -11.98 -26.30 1.27
N ALA A 337 -12.68 -26.77 2.31
CA ALA A 337 -13.85 -27.63 2.17
C ALA A 337 -15.16 -26.86 1.85
N ALA A 338 -15.18 -25.54 2.01
CA ALA A 338 -16.33 -24.67 1.75
C ALA A 338 -16.52 -24.39 0.25
#